data_AF-A0A820S5F5-F1
#
_entry.id   AF-A0A820S5F5-F1
#
_cell.length_a   1.000
_cell.length_b   1.000
_cell.length_c   1.000
_cell.angle_alpha   90.00
_cell.angle_beta   90.00
_cell.angle_gamma   90.00
#
_symmetry.space_group_name_H-M   'P 1'
#
loop_
_entity.id
_entity.type
_entity.pdbx_description
1 polymer ?
#
loop_
_entity_poly.entity_id
_entity_poly.type
_entity_poly.pdbx_seq_one_letter_code
_entity_poly.pdbx_strand_id
1 'polypeptide(L)'
;MISLYKILILRNLGSIKAQLKNSLHHVASTFKHLRHLNQILLIPFTLWSGLEQTYIGAQFTKGFITCTVGIKYVGLVMIVYGVCNALSSFSFGHIAKHIGRMYCLMFAALIDYA
;
A
#
# COMPACT_ATOMS: atom_id res chain seq x y z
N MET A 1 -43.76 -31.65 2.51
CA MET A 1 -42.31 -31.35 2.30
C MET A 1 -42.05 -30.15 1.38
N ILE A 2 -42.76 -29.98 0.26
CA ILE A 2 -42.57 -28.82 -0.67
C ILE A 2 -42.68 -27.43 0.02
N SER A 3 -43.62 -27.25 0.95
CA SER A 3 -43.81 -25.96 1.65
C SER A 3 -42.63 -25.55 2.55
N LEU A 4 -42.00 -26.52 3.22
CA LEU A 4 -40.86 -26.27 4.11
C LEU A 4 -39.62 -25.87 3.33
N TYR A 5 -39.38 -26.49 2.16
CA TYR A 5 -38.24 -26.14 1.31
C TYR A 5 -38.35 -24.72 0.74
N LYS A 6 -39.56 -24.30 0.34
CA LYS A 6 -39.83 -22.94 -0.15
C LYS A 6 -39.60 -21.89 0.94
N ILE A 7 -40.03 -22.18 2.18
CA ILE A 7 -39.79 -21.31 3.35
C ILE A 7 -38.29 -21.24 3.67
N LEU A 8 -37.57 -22.36 3.59
CA LEU A 8 -36.12 -22.40 3.84
C LEU A 8 -35.35 -21.60 2.79
N ILE A 9 -35.71 -21.73 1.51
CA ILE A 9 -35.15 -20.95 0.40
C ILE A 9 -35.44 -19.46 0.55
N LEU A 10 -36.68 -19.07 0.89
CA LEU A 10 -37.04 -17.67 1.09
C LEU A 10 -36.32 -17.06 2.30
N ARG A 11 -36.11 -17.83 3.37
CA ARG A 11 -35.33 -17.39 4.54
C ARG A 11 -33.85 -17.24 4.22
N ASN A 12 -33.30 -18.13 3.39
CA ASN A 12 -31.91 -18.05 2.93
C ASN A 12 -31.68 -16.86 1.98
N LEU A 13 -32.61 -16.61 1.05
CA LEU A 13 -32.61 -15.43 0.17
C LEU A 13 -32.70 -14.11 0.94
N GLY A 14 -33.46 -14.05 2.03
CA GLY A 14 -33.51 -12.87 2.91
C GLY A 14 -32.19 -12.57 3.60
N SER A 15 -31.49 -13.60 4.10
CA SER A 15 -30.16 -13.49 4.70
C SER A 15 -29.11 -13.00 3.70
N ILE A 16 -29.15 -13.52 2.46
CA ILE A 16 -28.24 -13.11 1.37
C ILE A 16 -28.45 -11.63 0.99
N LYS A 17 -29.70 -11.16 0.89
CA LYS A 17 -29.97 -9.73 0.59
C LYS A 17 -29.49 -8.81 1.72
N ALA A 18 -29.61 -9.24 2.97
CA ALA A 18 -29.12 -8.47 4.12
C ALA A 18 -27.58 -8.40 4.16
N GLN A 19 -26.89 -9.51 3.90
CA GLN A 19 -25.42 -9.54 3.77
C GLN A 19 -24.93 -8.67 2.61
N LEU A 20 -25.59 -8.73 1.44
CA LEU A 20 -25.23 -7.91 0.28
C LEU A 20 -25.38 -6.41 0.57
N LYS A 21 -26.45 -6.01 1.27
CA LYS A 21 -26.68 -4.61 1.68
C LYS A 21 -25.61 -4.11 2.65
N ASN A 22 -25.19 -4.95 3.60
CA ASN A 22 -24.12 -4.60 4.54
C ASN A 22 -22.77 -4.46 3.83
N SER A 23 -22.43 -5.39 2.93
CA SER A 23 -21.21 -5.31 2.12
C SER A 23 -21.16 -4.07 1.23
N LEU A 24 -22.28 -3.73 0.57
CA LEU A 24 -22.40 -2.50 -0.23
C LEU A 24 -22.23 -1.24 0.62
N HIS A 25 -22.76 -1.25 1.86
CA HIS A 25 -22.58 -0.15 2.79
C HIS A 25 -21.11 0.01 3.18
N HIS A 26 -20.38 -1.09 3.46
CA HIS A 26 -18.95 -1.03 3.76
C HIS A 26 -18.13 -0.44 2.59
N VAL A 27 -18.41 -0.84 1.34
CA VAL A 27 -17.73 -0.28 0.16
C VAL A 27 -18.04 1.21 -0.01
N ALA A 28 -19.31 1.61 0.17
CA ALA A 28 -19.71 3.01 0.10
C ALA A 28 -19.06 3.85 1.21
N SER A 29 -18.95 3.32 2.43
CA SER A 29 -18.26 3.97 3.56
C SER A 29 -16.76 4.11 3.30
N THR A 30 -16.11 3.09 2.71
CA THR A 30 -14.71 3.18 2.29
C THR A 30 -14.53 4.27 1.25
N PHE A 31 -15.35 4.31 0.20
CA PHE A 31 -15.31 5.38 -0.82
C PHE A 31 -15.53 6.77 -0.23
N LYS A 32 -16.41 6.91 0.74
CA LYS A 32 -16.62 8.17 1.47
C LYS A 32 -15.38 8.54 2.30
N HIS A 33 -14.69 7.56 2.87
CA HIS A 33 -13.45 7.76 3.63
C HIS A 33 -12.30 8.22 2.73
N LEU A 34 -12.17 7.66 1.51
CA LEU A 34 -11.16 8.07 0.52
C LEU A 34 -11.22 9.57 0.18
N ARG A 35 -12.36 10.23 0.39
CA ARG A 35 -12.53 11.67 0.13
C ARG A 35 -11.97 12.58 1.23
N HIS A 36 -11.46 12.03 2.33
CA HIS A 36 -10.80 12.82 3.38
C HIS A 36 -9.43 13.32 2.92
N LEU A 37 -9.12 14.60 3.21
CA LEU A 37 -7.85 15.27 2.85
C LEU A 37 -6.60 14.45 3.22
N ASN A 38 -6.65 13.81 4.38
CA ASN A 38 -5.59 12.96 4.89
C ASN A 38 -5.27 11.77 3.97
N GLN A 39 -6.27 11.24 3.27
CA GLN A 39 -6.15 10.06 2.41
C GLN A 39 -5.77 10.47 0.98
N ILE A 40 -6.24 11.64 0.54
CA ILE A 40 -5.80 12.26 -0.71
C ILE A 40 -4.29 12.52 -0.70
N LEU A 41 -3.71 12.94 0.42
CA LEU A 41 -2.26 13.19 0.54
C LEU A 41 -1.41 11.91 0.49
N LEU A 42 -1.96 10.76 0.89
CA LEU A 42 -1.26 9.47 0.77
C LEU A 42 -1.16 8.99 -0.68
N ILE A 43 -2.10 9.37 -1.56
CA ILE A 43 -2.11 8.94 -2.97
C ILE A 43 -0.84 9.39 -3.72
N PRO A 44 -0.49 10.68 -3.79
CA PRO A 44 0.72 11.12 -4.49
C PRO A 44 1.99 10.56 -3.84
N PHE A 45 2.04 10.45 -2.52
CA PHE A 45 3.18 9.86 -1.82
C PHE A 45 3.39 8.38 -2.16
N THR A 46 2.30 7.61 -2.23
CA THR A 46 2.36 6.18 -2.60
C THR A 46 2.73 6.02 -4.07
N LEU A 47 2.22 6.90 -4.96
CA LEU A 47 2.58 6.89 -6.38
C LEU A 47 4.07 7.20 -6.58
N TRP A 48 4.60 8.21 -5.89
CA TRP A 48 6.01 8.55 -5.91
C TRP A 48 6.88 7.38 -5.44
N SER A 49 6.57 6.81 -4.28
CA SER A 49 7.30 5.67 -3.72
C SER A 49 7.28 4.44 -4.66
N GLY A 50 6.15 4.17 -5.31
CA GLY A 50 6.03 3.08 -6.27
C GLY A 50 6.84 3.30 -7.56
N LEU A 51 6.94 4.55 -8.01
CA LEU A 51 7.79 4.93 -9.14
C LEU A 51 9.27 4.70 -8.82
N GLU A 52 9.73 5.11 -7.64
CA GLU A 52 11.12 4.89 -7.19
C GLU A 52 11.46 3.39 -7.15
N GLN A 53 10.59 2.57 -6.57
CA GLN A 53 10.80 1.13 -6.48
C GLN A 53 10.87 0.47 -7.87
N THR A 54 10.02 0.92 -8.80
CA THR A 54 10.02 0.43 -10.19
C THR A 54 11.27 0.88 -10.94
N TYR A 55 11.74 2.11 -10.71
CA TYR A 55 12.97 2.62 -11.30
C TYR A 55 14.19 1.79 -10.84
N ILE A 56 14.29 1.50 -9.54
CA ILE A 56 15.37 0.68 -8.97
C ILE A 56 15.35 -0.75 -9.55
N GLY A 57 14.17 -1.36 -9.59
CA GLY A 57 14.00 -2.74 -10.08
C GLY A 57 14.20 -2.89 -11.60
N ALA A 58 13.75 -1.93 -12.39
CA ALA A 58 13.75 -2.04 -13.85
C ALA A 58 14.94 -1.33 -14.50
N GLN A 59 15.11 -0.03 -14.23
CA GLN A 59 16.05 0.82 -14.97
C GLN A 59 17.44 0.82 -14.32
N PHE A 60 17.52 1.00 -13.00
CA PHE A 60 18.79 1.05 -12.29
C PHE A 60 19.56 -0.28 -12.42
N THR A 61 18.86 -1.39 -12.23
CA THR A 61 19.44 -2.73 -12.31
C THR A 61 19.94 -3.09 -13.72
N LYS A 62 19.21 -2.70 -14.76
CA LYS A 62 19.57 -2.98 -16.16
C LYS A 62 20.60 -2.00 -16.73
N GLY A 63 20.49 -0.72 -16.39
CA GLY A 63 21.34 0.33 -16.96
C GLY A 63 22.67 0.50 -16.22
N PHE A 64 22.67 0.41 -14.89
CA PHE A 64 23.86 0.70 -14.09
C PHE A 64 24.53 -0.59 -13.60
N ILE A 65 23.81 -1.42 -12.85
CA ILE A 65 24.40 -2.61 -12.19
C ILE A 65 24.91 -3.61 -13.24
N THR A 66 24.10 -3.87 -14.27
CA THR A 66 24.44 -4.81 -15.34
C THR A 66 25.65 -4.34 -16.17
N CYS A 67 25.80 -3.04 -16.44
CA CYS A 67 26.93 -2.52 -17.21
C CYS A 67 28.23 -2.42 -16.41
N THR A 68 28.18 -2.12 -15.12
CA THR A 68 29.40 -1.90 -14.31
C THR A 68 29.88 -3.15 -13.56
N VAL A 69 28.96 -3.95 -13.02
CA VAL A 69 29.27 -5.10 -12.16
C VAL A 69 28.89 -6.42 -12.84
N GLY A 70 27.87 -6.40 -13.70
CA GLY A 70 27.39 -7.56 -14.44
C GLY A 70 26.12 -8.19 -13.85
N ILE A 71 25.35 -8.86 -14.70
CA ILE A 71 24.03 -9.46 -14.37
C ILE A 71 24.09 -10.42 -13.18
N LYS A 72 25.21 -11.13 -12.99
CA LYS A 72 25.35 -12.14 -11.93
C LYS A 72 25.25 -11.57 -10.52
N TYR A 73 25.53 -10.27 -10.35
CA TYR A 73 25.57 -9.61 -9.03
C TYR A 73 24.30 -8.82 -8.71
N VAL A 74 23.34 -8.74 -9.64
CA VAL A 74 22.07 -8.04 -9.46
C VAL A 74 21.32 -8.51 -8.22
N GLY A 75 21.23 -9.84 -8.03
CA GLY A 75 20.55 -10.40 -6.86
C GLY A 75 21.21 -10.00 -5.54
N LEU A 76 22.55 -9.93 -5.51
CA LEU A 76 23.31 -9.57 -4.32
C LEU A 76 23.06 -8.10 -3.93
N VAL A 77 23.06 -7.19 -4.91
CA VAL A 77 22.73 -5.77 -4.69
C VAL A 77 21.29 -5.61 -4.19
N MET A 78 20.34 -6.36 -4.75
CA MET A 78 18.94 -6.29 -4.32
C MET A 78 18.72 -6.83 -2.89
N ILE A 79 19.50 -7.83 -2.46
CA ILE A 79 19.47 -8.32 -1.07
C ILE A 79 19.95 -7.23 -0.11
N VAL A 80 21.06 -6.56 -0.42
CA VAL A 80 21.58 -5.45 0.41
C VAL A 80 20.57 -4.31 0.46
N TYR A 81 19.96 -3.95 -0.67
CA TYR A 81 18.88 -2.97 -0.72
C TYR A 81 17.70 -3.35 0.20
N GLY A 82 17.29 -4.62 0.18
CA GLY A 82 16.24 -5.13 1.07
C GLY A 82 16.60 -5.05 2.55
N VAL A 83 17.84 -5.40 2.92
CA VAL A 83 18.33 -5.29 4.31
C VAL A 83 18.35 -3.85 4.78
N CYS A 84 18.86 -2.93 3.95
CA CYS A 84 18.85 -1.50 4.25
C CYS A 84 17.43 -0.95 4.46
N ASN A 85 16.49 -1.34 3.59
CA ASN A 85 15.09 -0.93 3.71
C ASN A 85 14.40 -1.48 4.98
N ALA A 86 14.75 -2.70 5.41
CA ALA A 86 14.26 -3.27 6.66
C ALA A 86 14.80 -2.49 7.87
N LEU A 87 16.09 -2.16 7.85
CA LEU A 87 16.76 -1.40 8.92
C LEU A 87 16.20 0.02 9.03
N SER A 88 15.95 0.68 7.90
CA SER A 88 15.36 2.01 7.86
C SER A 88 13.91 1.99 8.33
N SER A 89 13.11 1.00 7.93
CA SER A 89 11.71 0.84 8.38
C SER A 89 11.61 0.62 9.89
N PHE A 90 12.52 -0.18 10.46
CA PHE A 90 12.60 -0.39 11.91
C PHE A 90 12.90 0.91 12.66
N SER A 91 13.90 1.65 12.18
CA SER A 91 14.30 2.94 12.75
C SER A 91 13.17 3.98 12.63
N PHE A 92 12.53 4.05 11.46
CA PHE A 92 11.43 4.96 11.20
C PHE A 92 10.20 4.62 12.05
N GLY A 93 9.92 3.35 12.30
CA GLY A 93 8.86 2.91 13.21
C GLY A 93 9.07 3.42 14.64
N HIS A 94 10.32 3.44 15.12
CA HIS A 94 10.65 3.99 16.43
C HIS A 94 10.53 5.53 16.47
N ILE A 95 11.00 6.20 15.42
CA ILE A 95 10.94 7.68 15.29
C ILE A 95 9.49 8.16 15.13
N ALA A 96 8.67 7.45 14.35
CA ALA A 96 7.26 7.80 14.11
C ALA A 96 6.43 7.81 15.40
N LYS A 97 6.82 7.01 16.40
CA LYS A 97 6.16 6.98 17.73
C LYS A 97 6.36 8.28 18.52
N HIS A 98 7.46 9.00 18.29
CA HIS A 98 7.80 10.20 19.04
C HIS A 98 7.35 11.52 18.40
N ILE A 99 7.11 11.53 17.08
CA ILE A 99 7.22 12.78 16.31
C ILE A 99 5.91 13.19 15.58
N GLY A 100 4.97 12.28 15.35
CA GLY A 100 3.68 12.62 14.70
C GLY A 100 3.79 12.97 13.20
N ARG A 101 2.64 12.93 12.49
CA ARG A 101 2.53 13.01 11.00
C ARG A 101 3.23 14.21 10.34
N MET A 102 3.48 15.28 11.08
CA MET A 102 3.99 16.55 10.53
C MET A 102 5.46 16.46 10.10
N TYR A 103 6.31 15.70 10.79
CA TYR A 103 7.73 15.59 10.42
C TYR A 103 7.97 14.76 9.16
N CYS A 104 7.09 13.81 8.84
CA CYS A 104 7.19 13.04 7.61
C CYS A 104 7.03 13.95 6.39
N LEU A 105 6.11 14.92 6.49
CA LEU A 105 5.90 15.95 5.47
C LEU A 105 7.05 16.97 5.46
N MET A 106 7.59 17.34 6.63
CA MET A 106 8.75 18.24 6.68
C MET A 106 10.02 17.61 6.10
N PHE A 107 10.28 16.32 6.37
CA PHE A 107 11.41 15.61 5.74
C PHE A 107 11.26 15.52 4.23
N ALA A 108 10.06 15.18 3.74
CA ALA A 108 9.78 15.16 2.31
C ALA A 108 10.01 16.55 1.67
N ALA A 109 9.50 17.61 2.30
CA ALA A 109 9.71 18.98 1.81
C ALA A 109 11.18 19.44 1.88
N LEU A 110 11.94 18.97 2.88
CA LEU A 110 13.36 19.31 3.01
C LEU A 110 14.21 18.65 1.92
N ILE A 111 13.88 17.40 1.59
CA ILE A 111 14.56 16.63 0.55
C ILE A 111 14.24 17.17 -0.85
N ASP A 112 13.02 17.67 -1.07
CA ASP A 112 12.62 18.24 -2.35
C ASP A 112 13.23 19.65 -2.60
N TYR A 113 13.57 20.37 -1.53
CA TYR A 113 14.19 21.70 -1.59
C TYR A 113 15.73 21.67 -1.70
N ALA A 114 16.37 20.54 -1.35
CA ALA A 114 17.83 20.38 -1.32
C ALA A 114 18.36 19.66 -2.57
#